data_AF-A0A957UEA5-F1
#
_entry.id   AF-A0A957UEA5-F1
#
_cell.length_a   1.000
_cell.length_b   1.000
_cell.length_c   1.000
_cell.angle_alpha   90.00
_cell.angle_beta   90.00
_cell.angle_gamma   90.00
#
_symmetry.space_group_name_H-M   'P 1'
#
loop_
_entity.id
_entity.type
_entity.pdbx_description
1 polymer ?
#
loop_
_entity_poly.entity_id
_entity_poly.type
_entity_poly.pdbx_seq_one_letter_code
_entity_poly.pdbx_strand_id
1 'polypeptide(L)'
;SLTVLETIFRSESPQMQLLRAYEHVTDALQRRPDDPALHTELLALSAEMDRSDGWAAEANAKAILTRLGITNFDDRVGTLSGGQRKRVALARALIDRADLLVLDEPTNHIDADTVAWLEEYLATTPG
;
A
#
# COMPACT_ATOMS: atom_id res chain seq x y z
N SER A 1 -1.36 -7.73 -14.59
CA SER A 1 -0.38 -7.22 -13.62
C SER A 1 -1.13 -6.39 -12.60
N LEU A 2 -0.78 -6.55 -11.32
CA LEU A 2 -1.41 -5.82 -10.22
C LEU A 2 -1.02 -4.34 -10.25
N THR A 3 -1.84 -3.49 -9.65
CA THR A 3 -1.50 -2.09 -9.35
C THR A 3 -0.44 -2.02 -8.24
N VAL A 4 0.18 -0.85 -8.07
CA VAL A 4 1.08 -0.59 -6.93
C VAL A 4 0.36 -0.88 -5.62
N LEU A 5 -0.84 -0.33 -5.47
CA LEU A 5 -1.61 -0.43 -4.25
C LEU A 5 -1.99 -1.89 -3.94
N GLU A 6 -2.49 -2.63 -4.94
CA GLU A 6 -2.77 -4.07 -4.82
C GLU A 6 -1.52 -4.87 -4.42
N THR A 7 -0.34 -4.48 -4.91
CA THR A 7 0.92 -5.18 -4.60
C THR A 7 1.36 -4.96 -3.17
N ILE A 8 1.23 -3.74 -2.66
CA ILE A 8 1.46 -3.42 -1.25
C ILE A 8 0.47 -4.20 -0.38
N PHE A 9 -0.78 -4.24 -0.80
CA PHE A 9 -1.83 -4.87 -0.03
C PHE A 9 -1.81 -6.38 -0.08
N ARG A 10 -0.91 -7.07 -0.81
CA ARG A 10 -0.87 -8.55 -0.86
C ARG A 10 -0.58 -9.24 0.48
N SER A 11 -0.28 -8.50 1.54
CA SER A 11 -0.18 -9.03 2.90
C SER A 11 -1.37 -9.93 3.26
N GLU A 12 -1.10 -11.00 4.01
CA GLU A 12 -2.17 -11.83 4.58
C GLU A 12 -2.80 -11.21 5.83
N SER A 13 -2.32 -10.04 6.27
CA SER A 13 -2.90 -9.37 7.44
C SER A 13 -4.39 -9.03 7.22
N PRO A 14 -5.25 -9.21 8.24
CA PRO A 14 -6.69 -8.96 8.13
C PRO A 14 -7.03 -7.56 7.61
N GLN A 15 -6.29 -6.54 8.05
CA GLN A 15 -6.47 -5.14 7.64
C GLN A 15 -6.22 -4.95 6.15
N MET A 16 -5.21 -5.64 5.60
CA MET A 16 -4.88 -5.53 4.17
C MET A 16 -5.90 -6.30 3.31
N GLN A 17 -6.44 -7.40 3.82
CA GLN A 17 -7.54 -8.11 3.15
C GLN A 17 -8.78 -7.22 3.04
N LEU A 18 -9.13 -6.54 4.14
CA LEU A 18 -10.26 -5.62 4.20
C LEU A 18 -10.12 -4.46 3.20
N LEU A 19 -8.94 -3.83 3.18
CA LEU A 19 -8.66 -2.72 2.27
C LEU A 19 -8.71 -3.15 0.79
N ARG A 20 -8.19 -4.34 0.45
CA ARG A 20 -8.32 -4.90 -0.91
C ARG A 20 -9.78 -5.15 -1.30
N ALA A 21 -10.58 -5.68 -0.37
CA ALA A 21 -12.00 -5.91 -0.63
C ALA A 21 -12.74 -4.59 -0.87
N TYR A 22 -12.45 -3.56 -0.07
CA TYR A 22 -13.03 -2.22 -0.23
C TYR A 22 -12.73 -1.61 -1.61
N GLU A 23 -11.46 -1.62 -2.03
CA GLU A 23 -11.05 -1.12 -3.34
C GLU A 23 -11.73 -1.90 -4.48
N HIS A 24 -11.77 -3.23 -4.38
CA HIS A 24 -12.40 -4.07 -5.40
C HIS A 24 -13.89 -3.76 -5.58
N VAL A 25 -14.63 -3.57 -4.49
CA VAL A 25 -16.06 -3.23 -4.53
C VAL A 25 -16.26 -1.83 -5.10
N THR A 26 -15.41 -0.87 -4.72
CA THR A 26 -15.45 0.50 -5.25
C THR A 26 -15.23 0.52 -6.76
N ASP A 27 -14.23 -0.23 -7.25
CA ASP A 27 -13.96 -0.40 -8.68
C ASP A 27 -15.09 -1.14 -9.41
N ALA A 28 -15.75 -2.09 -8.76
CA ALA A 28 -16.88 -2.80 -9.34
C ALA A 28 -18.10 -1.88 -9.49
N LEU A 29 -18.32 -0.96 -8.54
CA LEU A 29 -19.39 0.04 -8.58
C LEU A 29 -19.22 1.06 -9.71
N GLN A 30 -17.98 1.41 -10.09
CA GLN A 30 -17.76 2.26 -11.27
C GLN A 30 -18.33 1.63 -12.56
N ARG A 31 -18.31 0.30 -12.66
CA ARG A 31 -18.86 -0.46 -13.80
C ARG A 31 -20.33 -0.82 -13.65
N ARG A 32 -20.81 -0.96 -12.41
CA ARG A 32 -22.19 -1.35 -12.06
C ARG A 32 -22.73 -0.44 -10.94
N PRO A 33 -23.03 0.84 -11.24
CA PRO A 33 -23.32 1.84 -10.22
C PRO A 33 -24.64 1.57 -9.48
N ASP A 34 -25.57 0.84 -10.07
CA ASP A 34 -26.89 0.58 -9.49
C ASP A 34 -27.01 -0.82 -8.85
N ASP A 35 -25.90 -1.55 -8.65
CA ASP A 35 -25.91 -2.91 -8.10
C ASP A 35 -26.10 -2.88 -6.57
N PRO A 36 -27.30 -3.26 -6.05
CA PRO A 36 -27.60 -3.14 -4.63
C PRO A 36 -26.74 -4.07 -3.75
N ALA A 37 -26.23 -5.17 -4.31
CA ALA A 37 -25.37 -6.10 -3.58
C ALA A 37 -24.00 -5.44 -3.31
N LEU A 38 -23.42 -4.78 -4.32
CA LEU A 38 -22.16 -4.05 -4.16
C LEU A 38 -22.28 -2.87 -3.19
N HIS A 39 -23.40 -2.15 -3.21
CA HIS A 39 -23.65 -1.09 -2.22
C HIS A 39 -23.73 -1.62 -0.79
N THR A 40 -24.41 -2.75 -0.60
CA THR A 40 -24.51 -3.41 0.72
C THR A 40 -23.15 -3.89 1.21
N GLU A 41 -22.37 -4.50 0.31
CA GLU A 41 -21.01 -4.96 0.61
C GLU A 41 -20.09 -3.78 0.96
N LEU A 42 -20.15 -2.68 0.18
CA LEU A 42 -19.38 -1.47 0.46
C LEU A 42 -19.68 -0.91 1.85
N LEU A 43 -20.96 -0.83 2.23
CA LEU A 43 -21.35 -0.36 3.57
C LEU A 43 -20.78 -1.24 4.68
N ALA A 44 -20.79 -2.57 4.52
CA ALA A 44 -20.23 -3.50 5.49
C ALA A 44 -18.70 -3.35 5.61
N LEU A 45 -18.01 -3.22 4.48
CA LEU A 45 -16.56 -3.02 4.43
C LEU A 45 -16.16 -1.67 5.06
N SER A 46 -16.87 -0.58 4.74
CA SER A 46 -16.64 0.73 5.36
C SER A 46 -16.80 0.69 6.88
N ALA A 47 -17.83 -0.01 7.37
CA ALA A 47 -18.05 -0.14 8.82
C ALA A 47 -16.94 -0.96 9.51
N GLU A 48 -16.36 -1.97 8.84
CA GLU A 48 -15.18 -2.66 9.38
C GLU A 48 -13.93 -1.76 9.31
N MET A 49 -13.74 -1.01 8.22
CA MET A 49 -12.62 -0.06 8.07
C MET A 49 -12.60 0.96 9.22
N ASP A 50 -13.76 1.49 9.60
CA ASP A 50 -13.89 2.38 10.75
C ASP A 50 -13.55 1.69 12.08
N ARG A 51 -13.93 0.43 12.25
CA ARG A 51 -13.69 -0.32 13.49
C ARG A 51 -12.24 -0.78 13.65
N SER A 52 -11.53 -1.01 12.55
CA SER A 52 -10.18 -1.58 12.55
C SER A 52 -9.09 -0.54 12.28
N ASP A 53 -9.41 0.76 12.30
CA ASP A 53 -8.52 1.85 11.84
C ASP A 53 -7.95 1.60 10.43
N GLY A 54 -8.72 0.95 9.56
CA GLY A 54 -8.30 0.58 8.21
C GLY A 54 -7.91 1.79 7.37
N TRP A 55 -8.61 2.91 7.54
CA TRP A 55 -8.29 4.18 6.88
C TRP A 55 -6.93 4.73 7.26
N ALA A 56 -6.54 4.59 8.54
CA ALA A 56 -5.24 5.03 9.01
C ALA A 56 -4.12 4.15 8.41
N ALA A 57 -4.36 2.84 8.31
CA ALA A 57 -3.43 1.91 7.67
C ALA A 57 -3.23 2.22 6.18
N GLU A 58 -4.32 2.49 5.45
CA GLU A 58 -4.27 2.91 4.05
C GLU A 58 -3.52 4.23 3.87
N ALA A 59 -3.85 5.24 4.69
CA ALA A 59 -3.20 6.54 4.64
C ALA A 59 -1.69 6.43 4.91
N ASN A 60 -1.29 5.59 5.88
CA ASN A 60 0.10 5.32 6.16
C ASN A 60 0.81 4.63 4.97
N ALA A 61 0.17 3.62 4.36
CA ALA A 61 0.72 2.95 3.19
C ALA A 61 0.94 3.92 2.02
N LYS A 62 -0.04 4.79 1.73
CA LYS A 62 0.05 5.84 0.71
C LYS A 62 1.13 6.87 1.05
N ALA A 63 1.28 7.24 2.32
CA ALA A 63 2.32 8.15 2.78
C ALA A 63 3.73 7.57 2.55
N ILE A 64 3.96 6.30 2.91
CA ILE A 64 5.23 5.60 2.69
C ILE A 64 5.55 5.52 1.19
N LEU A 65 4.59 5.13 0.35
CA LEU A 65 4.76 5.09 -1.10
C LEU A 65 5.13 6.48 -1.66
N THR A 66 4.44 7.52 -1.22
CA THR A 66 4.68 8.91 -1.65
C THR A 66 6.07 9.38 -1.25
N ARG A 67 6.50 9.08 -0.02
CA ARG A 67 7.86 9.38 0.47
C ARG A 67 8.92 8.66 -0.35
N LEU A 68 8.63 7.43 -0.81
CA LEU A 68 9.47 6.68 -1.74
C LEU A 68 9.28 7.11 -3.20
N GLY A 69 8.64 8.24 -3.47
CA GLY A 69 8.46 8.81 -4.80
C GLY A 69 7.59 7.97 -5.74
N ILE A 70 6.66 7.19 -5.19
CA ILE A 70 5.60 6.49 -5.92
C ILE A 70 4.29 7.22 -5.64
N THR A 71 3.80 7.99 -6.61
CA THR A 71 2.60 8.82 -6.47
C THR A 71 1.40 8.28 -7.23
N ASN A 72 1.62 7.38 -8.19
CA ASN A 72 0.56 6.74 -8.96
C ASN A 72 0.32 5.34 -8.38
N PHE A 73 -0.76 5.19 -7.62
CA PHE A 73 -1.06 3.95 -6.91
C PHE A 73 -1.78 2.92 -7.79
N ASP A 74 -2.44 3.38 -8.85
CA ASP A 74 -3.20 2.54 -9.80
C ASP A 74 -2.32 2.02 -10.95
N ASP A 75 -1.09 2.54 -11.07
CA ASP A 75 -0.14 2.09 -12.08
C ASP A 75 0.16 0.61 -11.87
N ARG A 76 0.16 -0.12 -12.98
CA ARG A 76 0.49 -1.55 -12.98
C ARG A 76 1.96 -1.71 -12.63
N VAL A 77 2.29 -2.55 -11.65
CA VAL A 77 3.71 -2.78 -11.24
C VAL A 77 4.59 -3.26 -12.41
N GLY A 78 3.99 -3.97 -13.38
CA GLY A 78 4.67 -4.39 -14.60
C GLY A 78 5.09 -3.25 -15.53
N THR A 79 4.48 -2.07 -15.44
CA THR A 79 4.80 -0.88 -16.27
C THR A 79 5.81 0.05 -15.61
N LEU A 80 6.13 -0.17 -14.33
CA LEU A 80 7.09 0.65 -13.58
C LEU A 80 8.53 0.40 -14.06
N SER A 81 9.41 1.40 -13.92
CA SER A 81 10.85 1.23 -14.11
C SER A 81 11.46 0.27 -13.07
N GLY A 82 12.67 -0.24 -13.34
CA GLY A 82 13.38 -1.12 -12.39
C GLY A 82 13.56 -0.48 -11.00
N GLY A 83 13.88 0.81 -10.95
CA GLY A 83 14.01 1.56 -9.70
C GLY A 83 12.68 1.76 -8.98
N GLN A 84 11.58 2.03 -9.71
CA GLN A 84 10.24 2.13 -9.10
C GLN A 84 9.78 0.79 -8.53
N ARG A 85 10.01 -0.33 -9.22
CA ARG A 85 9.69 -1.67 -8.69
C ARG A 85 10.46 -1.97 -7.39
N LYS A 86 11.74 -1.61 -7.31
CA LYS A 86 12.53 -1.73 -6.07
C LYS A 86 11.92 -0.90 -4.93
N ARG A 87 11.50 0.34 -5.21
CA ARG A 87 10.86 1.23 -4.22
C ARG A 87 9.50 0.70 -3.74
N VAL A 88 8.69 0.11 -4.63
CA VAL A 88 7.44 -0.58 -4.24
C VAL A 88 7.73 -1.81 -3.36
N ALA A 89 8.77 -2.59 -3.66
CA ALA A 89 9.16 -3.72 -2.82
C ALA A 89 9.63 -3.26 -1.42
N LEU A 90 10.39 -2.16 -1.34
CA LEU A 90 10.78 -1.53 -0.08
C LEU A 90 9.55 -1.06 0.71
N ALA A 91 8.64 -0.32 0.07
CA ALA A 91 7.40 0.14 0.70
C ALA A 91 6.62 -1.02 1.31
N ARG A 92 6.49 -2.12 0.56
CA ARG A 92 5.81 -3.33 1.05
C ARG A 92 6.48 -3.88 2.30
N ALA A 93 7.80 -4.00 2.31
CA ALA A 93 8.49 -4.58 3.44
C ALA A 93 8.44 -3.69 4.70
N LEU A 94 8.38 -2.37 4.54
CA LEU A 94 8.14 -1.41 5.63
C LEU A 94 6.72 -1.56 6.21
N ILE A 95 5.73 -1.77 5.35
CA ILE A 95 4.32 -1.89 5.75
C ILE A 95 4.02 -3.26 6.37
N ASP A 96 4.57 -4.34 5.79
CA ASP A 96 4.44 -5.72 6.28
C ASP A 96 5.28 -5.98 7.55
N ARG A 97 6.09 -5.01 8.00
CA ARG A 97 7.05 -5.14 9.12
C ARG A 97 7.89 -6.42 9.00
N ALA A 98 8.55 -6.62 7.86
CA ALA A 98 9.42 -7.77 7.72
C ALA A 98 10.58 -7.67 8.74
N ASP A 99 10.70 -8.64 9.65
CA ASP A 99 11.73 -8.71 10.71
C ASP A 99 13.17 -8.64 10.18
N LEU A 100 13.37 -8.92 8.89
CA LEU A 100 14.67 -8.88 8.26
C LEU A 100 14.59 -8.25 6.87
N LEU A 101 14.96 -6.98 6.79
CA LEU A 101 15.10 -6.23 5.56
C LEU A 101 16.57 -6.30 5.08
N VAL A 102 16.95 -7.31 4.28
CA VAL A 102 18.28 -7.33 3.65
C VAL A 102 18.27 -6.41 2.44
N LEU A 103 18.74 -5.18 2.65
CA LEU A 103 18.91 -4.18 1.61
C LEU A 103 20.30 -4.29 1.00
N ASP A 104 20.47 -5.12 -0.03
CA ASP A 104 21.71 -5.08 -0.83
C ASP A 104 21.59 -3.95 -1.86
N GLU A 105 22.39 -2.89 -1.69
CA GLU A 105 22.51 -1.71 -2.57
C GLU A 105 21.16 -1.03 -2.98
N PRO A 106 20.36 -0.48 -2.04
CA PRO A 106 19.14 0.26 -2.38
C PRO A 106 19.38 1.74 -2.72
N THR A 107 20.55 2.29 -2.36
CA THR A 107 20.84 3.74 -2.36
C THR A 107 21.04 4.34 -3.75
N ASN A 108 21.21 3.51 -4.79
CA ASN A 108 21.69 4.02 -6.06
C ASN A 108 20.70 4.97 -6.79
N HIS A 109 19.45 5.09 -6.35
CA HIS A 109 18.43 5.97 -6.97
C HIS A 109 17.43 6.55 -5.95
N ILE A 110 17.80 6.60 -4.66
CA ILE A 110 17.01 7.22 -3.60
C ILE A 110 17.78 8.49 -3.20
N ASP A 111 17.14 9.65 -3.29
CA ASP A 111 17.75 10.92 -2.88
C ASP A 111 18.09 10.92 -1.37
N ALA A 112 19.05 11.76 -0.99
CA ALA A 112 19.55 11.82 0.39
C ALA A 112 18.45 12.12 1.42
N ASP A 113 17.44 12.91 1.03
CA ASP A 113 16.33 13.27 1.91
C ASP A 113 15.44 12.05 2.21
N THR A 114 15.16 11.23 1.19
CA THR A 114 14.41 9.99 1.35
C THR A 114 15.18 8.94 2.17
N VAL A 115 16.52 8.90 2.06
CA VAL A 115 17.37 8.03 2.91
C VAL A 115 17.30 8.47 4.37
N ALA A 116 17.48 9.75 4.66
CA ALA A 116 17.43 10.27 6.03
C ALA A 116 16.07 10.01 6.68
N TRP A 117 14.97 10.20 5.93
CA TRP A 117 13.63 9.84 6.40
C TRP A 117 13.48 8.35 6.70
N LEU A 118 14.03 7.47 5.84
CA LEU A 118 13.95 6.02 6.02
C LEU A 118 14.70 5.58 7.30
N GLU A 119 15.88 6.15 7.55
CA GLU A 119 16.65 5.89 8.78
C GLU A 119 15.86 6.31 10.03
N GLU A 120 15.24 7.49 10.02
CA GLU A 120 14.40 7.97 11.13
C GLU A 120 13.15 7.11 11.32
N TYR A 121 12.50 6.70 10.22
CA TYR A 121 11.33 5.83 10.26
C TYR A 121 11.65 4.47 10.90
N LEU A 122 12.78 3.87 10.54
CA LEU A 122 13.23 2.60 11.11
C LEU A 122 13.66 2.73 12.57
N ALA A 123 14.25 3.86 12.97
CA ALA A 123 14.65 4.10 14.36
C ALA A 123 13.46 4.30 15.32
N THR A 124 12.34 4.83 14.81
CA THR A 124 11.16 5.19 15.61
C THR A 124 10.05 4.14 15.58
N THR A 125 10.12 3.17 14.68
CA THR A 125 9.15 2.08 14.57
C THR A 125 9.67 0.85 15.34
N PRO A 126 9.08 0.46 16.48
CA PRO A 126 9.49 -0.75 17.18
C PRO A 126 9.23 -1.98 16.28
N GLY A 127 10.24 -2.85 16.19
CA GLY A 127 10.16 -4.17 15.54
C GLY A 127 9.10 -5.04 16.18
#